data_AF-A0A4V0NGX0-F1
#
_entry.id   AF-A0A4V0NGX0-F1
#
_cell.length_a   1.000
_cell.length_b   1.000
_cell.length_c   1.000
_cell.angle_alpha   90.00
_cell.angle_beta   90.00
_cell.angle_gamma   90.00
#
_symmetry.space_group_name_H-M   'P 1'
#
loop_
_entity.id
_entity.type
_entity.pdbx_description
1 polymer ?
#
loop_
_entity_poly.entity_id
_entity_poly.type
_entity_poly.pdbx_seq_one_letter_code
_entity_poly.pdbx_strand_id
1 'polypeptide(L)'
;METQESTSTKAKPGFASKKEKIKSVLEMVSQSDYDKLIKQTAEMFDLEYNTVESHPNNIKAVIKYKTFTFREGISLSSKTFMILHSLGHYYFISSAKKTKNTRYEYIYDKAGTDSPNLHLYKNLGEEPRVVTDQMRKDRIDFEVGANNFGIEFLKHIGMAHLSPVVSIYQAGDVNYILDVTAHGKDAIVPTDYDYLDRYICNGLTYEEEPNDERIFVAEDFSLHGTLDWPYLDHLKLEVHFF
;
A
#
# COMPACT_ATOMS: atom_id res chain seq x y z
N MET A 1 -27.05 53.09 31.36
CA MET A 1 -27.25 51.68 30.97
C MET A 1 -26.87 51.57 29.51
N GLU A 2 -25.61 51.25 29.25
CA GLU A 2 -25.15 50.92 27.90
C GLU A 2 -24.75 49.45 27.93
N THR A 3 -25.45 48.66 27.12
CA THR A 3 -25.28 47.23 26.95
C THR A 3 -23.97 46.94 26.22
N GLN A 4 -23.04 46.29 26.92
CA GLN A 4 -21.90 45.63 26.28
C GLN A 4 -22.39 44.35 25.60
N GLU A 5 -22.40 44.34 24.27
CA GLU A 5 -22.50 43.11 23.49
C GLU A 5 -21.17 42.36 23.57
N SER A 6 -21.17 41.23 24.29
CA SER A 6 -20.05 40.28 24.26
C SER A 6 -20.05 39.56 22.91
N THR A 7 -19.12 39.90 22.04
CA THR A 7 -18.85 39.13 20.83
C THR A 7 -18.04 37.89 21.20
N SER A 8 -18.75 36.85 21.62
CA SER A 8 -18.25 35.47 21.68
C SER A 8 -17.87 35.03 20.26
N THR A 9 -16.60 35.20 19.90
CA THR A 9 -16.00 34.57 18.72
C THR A 9 -15.88 33.07 18.99
N LYS A 10 -16.93 32.33 18.61
CA LYS A 10 -16.82 30.88 18.42
C LYS A 10 -15.77 30.65 17.32
N ALA A 11 -14.57 30.24 17.71
CA ALA A 11 -13.57 29.74 16.79
C ALA A 11 -14.21 28.60 15.98
N LYS A 12 -14.35 28.80 14.67
CA LYS A 12 -14.65 27.70 13.74
C LYS A 12 -13.52 26.67 13.89
N PRO A 13 -13.81 25.36 13.93
CA PRO A 13 -12.76 24.36 13.90
C PRO A 13 -11.91 24.59 12.65
N GLY A 14 -10.65 24.97 12.86
CA GLY A 14 -9.74 25.26 11.76
C GLY A 14 -9.54 24.00 10.92
N PHE A 15 -9.77 24.10 9.62
CA PHE A 15 -9.35 23.06 8.69
C PHE A 15 -7.82 22.96 8.80
N ALA A 16 -7.31 21.82 9.27
CA ALA A 16 -5.88 21.55 9.29
C ALA A 16 -5.31 21.79 7.89
N SER A 17 -4.21 22.54 7.81
CA SER A 17 -3.49 22.77 6.56
C SER A 17 -2.99 21.45 5.98
N LYS A 18 -2.76 21.40 4.65
CA LYS A 18 -2.24 20.20 3.98
C LYS A 18 -0.95 19.68 4.63
N LYS A 19 -0.05 20.59 5.04
CA LYS A 19 1.19 20.25 5.75
C LYS A 19 0.94 19.58 7.10
N GLU A 20 -0.02 20.09 7.87
CA GLU A 20 -0.40 19.48 9.15
C GLU A 20 -1.05 18.11 8.97
N LYS A 21 -1.86 17.93 7.91
CA LYS A 21 -2.40 16.62 7.55
C LYS A 21 -1.29 15.63 7.21
N ILE A 22 -0.35 16.00 6.34
CA ILE A 22 0.78 15.15 5.97
C ILE A 22 1.59 14.76 7.21
N LYS A 23 1.94 15.75 8.05
CA LYS A 23 2.65 15.50 9.31
C LYS A 23 1.88 14.52 10.20
N SER A 24 0.57 14.74 10.37
CA SER A 24 -0.28 13.85 11.15
C SER A 24 -0.26 12.42 10.62
N VAL A 25 -0.22 12.22 9.30
CA VAL A 25 -0.13 10.88 8.69
C VAL A 25 1.22 10.22 8.95
N LEU A 26 2.32 10.96 8.75
CA LEU A 26 3.68 10.47 9.00
C LEU A 26 3.91 10.04 10.46
N GLU A 27 3.18 10.64 11.39
CA GLU A 27 3.30 10.41 12.84
C GLU A 27 2.23 9.48 13.42
N MET A 28 1.34 8.89 12.60
CA MET A 28 0.25 8.01 13.10
C MET A 28 0.73 6.76 13.83
N VAL A 29 1.88 6.21 13.44
CA VAL A 29 2.43 4.98 14.01
C VAL A 29 3.54 5.29 14.99
N SER A 30 3.37 4.85 16.23
CA SER A 30 4.40 4.94 17.25
C SER A 30 5.50 3.89 17.04
N GLN A 31 6.69 4.12 17.59
CA GLN A 31 7.77 3.12 17.56
C GLN A 31 7.33 1.80 18.22
N SER A 32 6.61 1.87 19.35
CA SER A 32 6.13 0.67 20.05
C SER A 32 5.13 -0.14 19.23
N ASP A 33 4.26 0.53 18.47
CA ASP A 33 3.32 -0.15 17.58
C ASP A 33 4.05 -0.80 16.41
N TYR A 34 4.99 -0.08 15.80
CA TYR A 34 5.81 -0.61 14.72
C TYR A 34 6.62 -1.84 15.16
N ASP A 35 7.28 -1.77 16.31
CA ASP A 35 8.07 -2.87 16.87
C ASP A 35 7.20 -4.10 17.16
N LYS A 36 5.98 -3.90 17.65
CA LYS A 36 5.01 -4.97 17.87
C LYS A 36 4.58 -5.60 16.54
N LEU A 37 4.27 -4.79 15.53
CA LEU A 37 3.88 -5.26 14.20
C LEU A 37 4.97 -6.12 13.59
N ILE A 38 6.21 -5.59 13.47
CA ILE A 38 7.33 -6.32 12.85
C ILE A 38 7.64 -7.62 13.60
N LYS A 39 7.52 -7.62 14.94
CA LYS A 39 7.71 -8.83 15.73
C LYS A 39 6.67 -9.89 15.39
N GLN A 40 5.38 -9.51 15.40
CA GLN A 40 4.31 -10.46 15.12
C GLN A 40 4.40 -11.01 13.69
N THR A 41 4.67 -10.16 12.71
CA THR A 41 4.79 -10.60 11.32
C THR A 41 6.05 -11.44 11.08
N ALA A 42 7.17 -11.13 11.74
CA ALA A 42 8.37 -11.98 11.73
C ALA A 42 8.07 -13.37 12.33
N GLU A 43 7.42 -13.42 13.49
CA GLU A 43 7.06 -14.70 14.15
C GLU A 43 6.06 -15.53 13.35
N MET A 44 5.07 -14.89 12.72
CA MET A 44 4.00 -15.57 11.98
C MET A 44 4.44 -16.06 10.60
N PHE A 45 5.26 -15.26 9.91
CA PHE A 45 5.54 -15.46 8.49
C PHE A 45 7.02 -15.63 8.18
N ASP A 46 7.90 -15.54 9.18
CA ASP A 46 9.35 -15.60 9.05
C ASP A 46 9.87 -14.46 8.15
N LEU A 47 9.36 -13.25 8.40
CA LEU A 47 9.76 -12.05 7.66
C LEU A 47 11.04 -11.43 8.24
N GLU A 48 11.86 -10.91 7.33
CA GLU A 48 13.09 -10.20 7.65
C GLU A 48 12.95 -8.71 7.31
N TYR A 49 13.45 -7.86 8.21
CA TYR A 49 13.36 -6.41 8.08
C TYR A 49 14.74 -5.76 8.10
N ASN A 50 15.10 -5.12 7.00
CA ASN A 50 16.38 -4.48 6.79
C ASN A 50 16.20 -2.98 6.52
N THR A 51 17.24 -2.20 6.80
CA THR A 51 17.33 -0.79 6.44
C THR A 51 18.65 -0.52 5.73
N VAL A 52 18.60 0.28 4.67
CA VAL A 52 19.77 0.72 3.89
C VAL A 52 19.73 2.23 3.69
N GLU A 53 20.89 2.86 3.53
CA GLU A 53 21.00 4.31 3.31
C GLU A 53 20.19 4.77 2.08
N SER A 54 20.32 4.05 0.96
CA SER A 54 19.62 4.36 -0.29
C SER A 54 19.36 3.13 -1.14
N HIS A 55 18.33 3.23 -1.98
CA HIS A 55 18.11 2.35 -3.13
C HIS A 55 18.27 3.16 -4.42
N PRO A 56 18.58 2.53 -5.56
CA PRO A 56 18.53 3.18 -6.87
C PRO A 56 17.15 3.79 -7.17
N ASN A 57 17.10 4.80 -8.05
CA ASN A 57 15.86 5.34 -8.63
C ASN A 57 14.84 5.86 -7.59
N ASN A 58 15.33 6.40 -6.46
CA ASN A 58 14.51 6.90 -5.34
C ASN A 58 13.61 5.86 -4.68
N ILE A 59 13.82 4.56 -4.91
CA ILE A 59 13.02 3.50 -4.30
C ILE A 59 13.06 3.64 -2.76
N LYS A 60 11.88 3.60 -2.17
CA LYS A 60 11.66 3.66 -0.73
C LYS A 60 11.78 2.27 -0.11
N ALA A 61 11.22 1.25 -0.73
CA ALA A 61 11.34 -0.12 -0.23
C ALA A 61 11.48 -1.13 -1.36
N VAL A 62 12.34 -2.12 -1.15
CA VAL A 62 12.46 -3.31 -2.00
C VAL A 62 12.05 -4.52 -1.16
N ILE A 63 11.05 -5.25 -1.63
CA ILE A 63 10.47 -6.38 -0.91
C ILE A 63 10.57 -7.59 -1.81
N LYS A 64 11.39 -8.55 -1.38
CA LYS A 64 11.68 -9.78 -2.13
C LYS A 64 11.22 -10.93 -1.28
N TYR A 65 10.09 -11.52 -1.66
CA TYR A 65 9.50 -12.61 -0.90
C TYR A 65 9.30 -12.22 0.58
N LYS A 66 10.05 -12.84 1.51
CA LYS A 66 9.96 -12.60 2.95
C LYS A 66 10.87 -11.48 3.47
N THR A 67 11.73 -10.90 2.63
CA THR A 67 12.70 -9.89 3.02
C THR A 67 12.24 -8.49 2.61
N PHE A 68 12.04 -7.61 3.58
CA PHE A 68 11.64 -6.21 3.42
C PHE A 68 12.86 -5.31 3.67
N THR A 69 13.29 -4.55 2.67
CA THR A 69 14.44 -3.64 2.79
C THR A 69 14.01 -2.20 2.56
N PHE A 70 14.00 -1.40 3.63
CA PHE A 70 13.59 0.01 3.59
C PHE A 70 14.78 0.95 3.40
N ARG A 71 14.55 2.06 2.71
CA ARG A 71 15.44 3.22 2.76
C ARG A 71 15.40 3.87 4.14
N GLU A 72 16.51 4.43 4.58
CA GLU A 72 16.55 5.35 5.72
C GLU A 72 15.63 6.57 5.49
N GLY A 73 15.11 7.12 6.58
CA GLY A 73 14.28 8.34 6.56
C GLY A 73 12.80 8.14 6.21
N ILE A 74 12.35 6.91 5.93
CA ILE A 74 10.91 6.62 5.72
C ILE A 74 10.19 6.56 7.07
N SER A 75 9.05 7.24 7.16
CA SER A 75 8.20 7.22 8.35
C SER A 75 7.69 5.83 8.71
N LEU A 76 7.45 5.60 10.01
CA LEU A 76 6.91 4.32 10.49
C LEU A 76 5.51 4.04 9.94
N SER A 77 4.70 5.08 9.72
CA SER A 77 3.39 4.96 9.08
C SER A 77 3.50 4.42 7.66
N SER A 78 4.42 4.97 6.85
CA SER A 78 4.64 4.48 5.49
C SER A 78 5.21 3.06 5.48
N LYS A 79 6.16 2.73 6.36
CA LYS A 79 6.66 1.35 6.49
C LYS A 79 5.55 0.37 6.88
N THR A 80 4.68 0.76 7.81
CA THR A 80 3.52 -0.02 8.25
C THR A 80 2.57 -0.30 7.09
N PHE A 81 2.22 0.73 6.32
CA PHE A 81 1.42 0.57 5.11
C PHE A 81 2.07 -0.39 4.11
N MET A 82 3.35 -0.19 3.78
CA MET A 82 4.09 -1.02 2.81
C MET A 82 4.11 -2.50 3.21
N ILE A 83 4.29 -2.81 4.51
CA ILE A 83 4.25 -4.19 5.03
C ILE A 83 2.87 -4.81 4.82
N LEU A 84 1.83 -4.13 5.30
CA LEU A 84 0.45 -4.63 5.27
C LEU A 84 -0.05 -4.81 3.83
N HIS A 85 0.24 -3.83 2.98
CA HIS A 85 -0.14 -3.84 1.57
C HIS A 85 0.55 -4.97 0.80
N SER A 86 1.87 -5.18 1.02
CA SER A 86 2.60 -6.28 0.36
C SER A 86 2.12 -7.66 0.80
N LEU A 87 1.78 -7.84 2.07
CA LEU A 87 1.13 -9.07 2.54
C LEU A 87 -0.25 -9.24 1.90
N GLY A 88 -0.98 -8.15 1.67
CA GLY A 88 -2.21 -8.12 0.90
C GLY A 88 -2.03 -8.60 -0.54
N HIS A 89 -0.98 -8.17 -1.25
CA HIS A 89 -0.66 -8.70 -2.57
C HIS A 89 -0.41 -10.20 -2.53
N TYR A 90 0.38 -10.68 -1.57
CA TYR A 90 0.68 -12.11 -1.43
C TYR A 90 -0.58 -12.93 -1.14
N TYR A 91 -1.49 -12.40 -0.32
CA TYR A 91 -2.80 -13.02 -0.10
C TYR A 91 -3.59 -13.07 -1.39
N PHE A 92 -3.72 -11.95 -2.10
CA PHE A 92 -4.51 -11.86 -3.31
C PHE A 92 -4.03 -12.90 -4.34
N ILE A 93 -2.71 -12.98 -4.56
CA ILE A 93 -2.08 -13.93 -5.49
C ILE A 93 -2.33 -15.38 -5.06
N SER A 94 -2.18 -15.68 -3.76
CA SER A 94 -2.44 -17.02 -3.21
C SER A 94 -3.90 -17.43 -3.37
N SER A 95 -4.83 -16.50 -3.12
CA SER A 95 -6.27 -16.71 -3.25
C SER A 95 -6.68 -16.88 -4.71
N ALA A 96 -6.17 -16.07 -5.62
CA ALA A 96 -6.40 -16.20 -7.06
C ALA A 96 -5.94 -17.57 -7.58
N LYS A 97 -4.76 -18.05 -7.16
CA LYS A 97 -4.32 -19.41 -7.49
C LYS A 97 -5.29 -20.47 -6.94
N LYS A 98 -5.68 -20.37 -5.67
CA LYS A 98 -6.55 -21.36 -5.02
C LYS A 98 -7.91 -21.48 -5.72
N THR A 99 -8.46 -20.37 -6.18
CA THR A 99 -9.71 -20.31 -6.94
C THR A 99 -9.52 -20.54 -8.44
N LYS A 100 -8.28 -20.73 -8.91
CA LYS A 100 -7.90 -20.87 -10.33
C LYS A 100 -8.34 -19.66 -11.17
N ASN A 101 -8.35 -18.48 -10.56
CA ASN A 101 -8.62 -17.23 -11.25
C ASN A 101 -7.33 -16.70 -11.90
N THR A 102 -7.28 -16.73 -13.22
CA THR A 102 -6.12 -16.29 -14.02
C THR A 102 -6.20 -14.83 -14.48
N ARG A 103 -7.30 -14.11 -14.19
CA ARG A 103 -7.54 -12.72 -14.65
C ARG A 103 -6.42 -11.77 -14.27
N TYR A 104 -5.92 -11.92 -13.05
CA TYR A 104 -4.92 -11.02 -12.48
C TYR A 104 -3.49 -11.47 -12.76
N GLU A 105 -3.25 -12.60 -13.43
CA GLU A 105 -1.89 -13.10 -13.62
C GLU A 105 -0.97 -12.08 -14.27
N TYR A 106 -1.45 -11.32 -15.26
CA TYR A 106 -0.65 -10.27 -15.93
C TYR A 106 -0.12 -9.17 -14.98
N ILE A 107 -0.69 -9.04 -13.77
CA ILE A 107 -0.25 -8.10 -12.74
C ILE A 107 1.09 -8.54 -12.13
N TYR A 108 1.30 -9.85 -11.99
CA TYR A 108 2.41 -10.45 -11.24
C TYR A 108 3.16 -11.56 -12.00
N ASP A 109 2.78 -11.84 -13.25
CA ASP A 109 3.36 -12.88 -14.10
C ASP A 109 4.62 -12.40 -14.87
N LYS A 110 5.46 -13.37 -15.23
CA LYS A 110 6.83 -13.26 -15.75
C LYS A 110 6.96 -13.09 -17.25
N ALA A 111 5.87 -13.05 -18.02
CA ALA A 111 5.95 -13.14 -19.48
C ALA A 111 6.83 -12.01 -20.07
N GLY A 112 8.10 -12.33 -20.37
CA GLY A 112 9.08 -11.45 -21.01
C GLY A 112 10.19 -10.85 -20.13
N THR A 113 10.30 -11.19 -18.83
CA THR A 113 11.34 -10.62 -17.94
C THR A 113 11.99 -11.66 -17.02
N ASP A 114 13.27 -11.49 -16.68
CA ASP A 114 14.01 -12.38 -15.76
C ASP A 114 13.56 -12.27 -14.28
N SER A 115 12.56 -11.45 -13.96
CA SER A 115 12.00 -11.25 -12.62
C SER A 115 10.54 -10.75 -12.72
N PRO A 116 9.55 -11.40 -12.08
CA PRO A 116 8.21 -10.82 -11.97
C PRO A 116 8.24 -9.71 -10.94
N ASN A 117 8.08 -8.50 -11.44
CA ASN A 117 8.14 -7.31 -10.60
C ASN A 117 6.71 -6.79 -10.46
N LEU A 118 6.31 -6.50 -9.22
CA LEU A 118 5.08 -5.74 -8.98
C LEU A 118 5.23 -4.28 -9.45
N HIS A 119 6.43 -3.82 -9.83
CA HIS A 119 6.65 -2.56 -10.54
C HIS A 119 7.87 -2.60 -11.49
N LEU A 120 7.62 -2.66 -12.79
CA LEU A 120 8.65 -2.61 -13.84
C LEU A 120 9.22 -1.20 -14.00
N TYR A 121 10.36 -0.84 -13.37
CA TYR A 121 11.23 0.26 -13.85
C TYR A 121 12.72 0.05 -13.51
N LYS A 122 13.18 -1.20 -13.42
CA LYS A 122 14.63 -1.50 -13.25
C LYS A 122 15.46 -0.92 -14.41
N ASN A 123 14.84 -0.78 -15.59
CA ASN A 123 15.38 -0.08 -16.75
C ASN A 123 14.53 1.18 -17.01
N LEU A 124 15.11 2.36 -16.81
CA LEU A 124 14.48 3.68 -16.96
C LEU A 124 14.11 4.07 -18.42
N GLY A 125 13.70 3.11 -19.25
CA GLY A 125 13.42 3.28 -20.67
C GLY A 125 12.28 2.42 -21.21
N GLU A 126 11.45 1.82 -20.35
CA GLU A 126 10.19 1.21 -20.80
C GLU A 126 9.14 2.29 -21.07
N GLU A 127 8.51 2.22 -22.23
CA GLU A 127 7.45 3.15 -22.63
C GLU A 127 6.20 2.96 -21.74
N PRO A 128 5.51 4.04 -21.36
CA PRO A 128 4.28 3.95 -20.59
C PRO A 128 3.24 3.08 -21.29
N ARG A 129 2.42 2.36 -20.51
CA ARG A 129 1.38 1.49 -21.07
C ARG A 129 0.08 2.28 -21.24
N VAL A 130 -0.65 1.99 -22.31
CA VAL A 130 -2.04 2.46 -22.44
C VAL A 130 -2.88 1.73 -21.40
N VAL A 131 -3.37 2.47 -20.41
CA VAL A 131 -4.28 1.94 -19.39
C VAL A 131 -5.65 1.74 -20.02
N THR A 132 -6.01 0.48 -20.28
CA THR A 132 -7.38 0.13 -20.69
C THR A 132 -8.31 0.16 -19.48
N ASP A 133 -9.62 0.29 -19.72
CA ASP A 133 -10.61 0.25 -18.64
C ASP A 133 -10.56 -1.06 -17.86
N GLN A 134 -10.32 -2.19 -18.52
CA GLN A 134 -10.19 -3.47 -17.84
C GLN A 134 -8.98 -3.49 -16.91
N MET A 135 -7.81 -3.03 -17.39
CA MET A 135 -6.60 -2.93 -16.56
C MET A 135 -6.81 -2.01 -15.37
N ARG A 136 -7.49 -0.88 -15.56
CA ARG A 136 -7.83 0.05 -14.48
C ARG A 136 -8.66 -0.65 -13.40
N LYS A 137 -9.74 -1.35 -13.80
CA LYS A 137 -10.62 -2.06 -12.86
C LYS A 137 -9.89 -3.15 -12.10
N ASP A 138 -9.10 -3.96 -12.81
CA ASP A 138 -8.34 -5.06 -12.22
C ASP A 138 -7.28 -4.58 -11.24
N ARG A 139 -6.62 -3.44 -11.54
CA ARG A 139 -5.69 -2.77 -10.61
C ARG A 139 -6.39 -2.27 -9.37
N ILE A 140 -7.52 -1.57 -9.52
CA ILE A 140 -8.31 -1.07 -8.38
C ILE A 140 -8.67 -2.23 -7.45
N ASP A 141 -9.23 -3.31 -8.01
CA ASP A 141 -9.63 -4.48 -7.23
C ASP A 141 -8.44 -5.15 -6.53
N PHE A 142 -7.30 -5.25 -7.21
CA PHE A 142 -6.06 -5.78 -6.62
C PHE A 142 -5.59 -4.95 -5.42
N GLU A 143 -5.48 -3.63 -5.57
CA GLU A 143 -4.99 -2.75 -4.49
C GLU A 143 -5.99 -2.63 -3.34
N VAL A 144 -7.29 -2.53 -3.64
CA VAL A 144 -8.35 -2.51 -2.62
C VAL A 144 -8.38 -3.82 -1.86
N GLY A 145 -8.29 -4.96 -2.56
CA GLY A 145 -8.22 -6.27 -1.92
C GLY A 145 -7.01 -6.41 -1.00
N ALA A 146 -5.85 -5.91 -1.42
CA ALA A 146 -4.64 -5.90 -0.60
C ALA A 146 -4.77 -5.02 0.65
N ASN A 147 -5.37 -3.84 0.50
CA ASN A 147 -5.63 -2.91 1.62
C ASN A 147 -6.66 -3.48 2.60
N ASN A 148 -7.74 -4.09 2.10
CA ASN A 148 -8.73 -4.76 2.93
C ASN A 148 -8.13 -5.94 3.71
N PHE A 149 -7.23 -6.72 3.09
CA PHE A 149 -6.44 -7.73 3.80
C PHE A 149 -5.64 -7.11 4.94
N GLY A 150 -4.93 -6.01 4.70
CA GLY A 150 -4.15 -5.32 5.74
C GLY A 150 -5.01 -4.91 6.94
N ILE A 151 -6.23 -4.43 6.69
CA ILE A 151 -7.18 -4.05 7.74
C ILE A 151 -7.66 -5.26 8.55
N GLU A 152 -8.05 -6.36 7.89
CA GLU A 152 -8.48 -7.58 8.59
C GLU A 152 -7.34 -8.27 9.33
N PHE A 153 -6.12 -8.24 8.76
CA PHE A 153 -4.93 -8.73 9.42
C PHE A 153 -4.64 -7.97 10.72
N LEU A 154 -4.71 -6.63 10.70
CA LEU A 154 -4.54 -5.80 11.89
C LEU A 154 -5.58 -6.12 12.97
N LYS A 155 -6.84 -6.35 12.60
CA LYS A 155 -7.87 -6.79 13.55
C LYS A 155 -7.52 -8.15 14.15
N HIS A 156 -7.09 -9.09 13.32
CA HIS A 156 -6.74 -10.44 13.74
C HIS A 156 -5.59 -10.46 14.76
N ILE A 157 -4.53 -9.67 14.56
CA ILE A 157 -3.37 -9.64 15.45
C ILE A 157 -3.55 -8.73 16.68
N GLY A 158 -4.74 -8.15 16.86
CA GLY A 158 -5.07 -7.27 17.99
C GLY A 158 -4.44 -5.88 17.88
N MET A 159 -4.33 -5.35 16.65
CA MET A 159 -3.77 -4.04 16.31
C MET A 159 -4.71 -3.20 15.43
N ALA A 160 -6.03 -3.38 15.60
CA ALA A 160 -7.06 -2.68 14.82
C ALA A 160 -6.98 -1.14 14.90
N HIS A 161 -6.33 -0.59 15.92
CA HIS A 161 -6.09 0.85 16.04
C HIS A 161 -5.17 1.41 14.93
N LEU A 162 -4.41 0.56 14.25
CA LEU A 162 -3.58 0.93 13.10
C LEU A 162 -4.33 0.91 11.77
N SER A 163 -5.55 0.36 11.69
CA SER A 163 -6.31 0.29 10.44
C SER A 163 -6.50 1.64 9.73
N PRO A 164 -6.63 2.79 10.42
CA PRO A 164 -6.66 4.10 9.78
C PRO A 164 -5.43 4.40 8.90
N VAL A 165 -4.25 3.82 9.19
CA VAL A 165 -3.05 3.95 8.35
C VAL A 165 -3.26 3.33 6.98
N VAL A 166 -3.97 2.21 6.90
CA VAL A 166 -4.26 1.56 5.61
C VAL A 166 -5.36 2.32 4.87
N SER A 167 -6.45 2.65 5.57
CA SER A 167 -7.60 3.32 4.96
C SER A 167 -7.26 4.69 4.38
N ILE A 168 -6.35 5.45 5.01
CA ILE A 168 -5.97 6.78 4.49
C ILE A 168 -5.13 6.67 3.21
N TYR A 169 -4.33 5.62 3.05
CA TYR A 169 -3.49 5.43 1.86
C TYR A 169 -4.28 4.88 0.67
N GLN A 170 -5.37 4.14 0.91
CA GLN A 170 -6.11 3.35 -0.09
C GLN A 170 -6.41 4.10 -1.40
N ALA A 171 -7.02 5.29 -1.33
CA ALA A 171 -7.37 6.02 -2.55
C ALA A 171 -6.14 6.55 -3.29
N GLY A 172 -5.13 7.00 -2.55
CA GLY A 172 -3.92 7.53 -3.18
C GLY A 172 -3.03 6.43 -3.75
N ASP A 173 -3.02 5.24 -3.15
CA ASP A 173 -2.34 4.04 -3.65
C ASP A 173 -2.92 3.55 -4.98
N VAL A 174 -4.25 3.46 -5.07
CA VAL A 174 -4.96 3.20 -6.33
C VAL A 174 -4.61 4.22 -7.41
N ASN A 175 -4.66 5.52 -7.09
CA ASN A 175 -4.35 6.56 -8.06
C ASN A 175 -2.87 6.54 -8.45
N TYR A 176 -1.98 6.24 -7.51
CA TYR A 176 -0.56 6.13 -7.74
C TYR A 176 -0.23 4.98 -8.71
N ILE A 177 -0.79 3.78 -8.52
CA ILE A 177 -0.48 2.66 -9.42
C ILE A 177 -1.00 2.92 -10.85
N LEU A 178 -2.12 3.63 -10.99
CA LEU A 178 -2.66 4.03 -12.30
C LEU A 178 -1.78 5.10 -12.96
N ASP A 179 -1.35 6.12 -12.20
CA ASP A 179 -0.44 7.18 -12.65
C ASP A 179 0.90 6.57 -13.08
N VAL A 180 1.46 5.68 -12.26
CA VAL A 180 2.68 4.90 -12.58
C VAL A 180 2.49 4.02 -13.80
N THR A 181 1.32 3.41 -14.02
CA THR A 181 1.08 2.60 -15.22
C THR A 181 1.01 3.48 -16.48
N ALA A 182 0.41 4.67 -16.38
CA ALA A 182 0.17 5.58 -17.50
C ALA A 182 1.35 6.50 -17.83
N HIS A 183 2.19 6.83 -16.84
CA HIS A 183 3.25 7.85 -16.96
C HIS A 183 4.63 7.34 -16.52
N GLY A 184 4.72 6.10 -16.04
CA GLY A 184 5.98 5.49 -15.65
C GLY A 184 6.71 6.28 -14.58
N LYS A 185 7.99 6.56 -14.84
CA LYS A 185 8.89 7.23 -13.88
C LYS A 185 8.45 8.65 -13.49
N ASP A 186 7.66 9.32 -14.32
CA ASP A 186 7.25 10.71 -14.05
C ASP A 186 6.18 10.81 -12.94
N ALA A 187 5.54 9.68 -12.62
CA ALA A 187 4.67 9.53 -11.45
C ALA A 187 5.45 9.32 -10.14
N ILE A 188 6.72 8.92 -10.21
CA ILE A 188 7.55 8.61 -9.03
C ILE A 188 7.99 9.91 -8.34
N VAL A 189 7.79 9.96 -7.02
CA VAL A 189 8.15 11.11 -6.17
C VAL A 189 9.21 10.72 -5.13
N PRO A 190 10.16 11.60 -4.79
CA PRO A 190 11.40 11.19 -4.11
C PRO A 190 11.25 10.87 -2.61
N THR A 191 10.20 11.40 -1.96
CA THR A 191 9.97 11.23 -0.52
C THR A 191 8.57 10.72 -0.21
N ASP A 192 8.37 10.14 0.97
CA ASP A 192 7.05 9.78 1.48
C ASP A 192 6.20 11.03 1.74
N TYR A 193 6.82 12.15 2.13
CA TYR A 193 6.16 13.45 2.16
C TYR A 193 5.56 13.84 0.80
N ASP A 194 6.32 13.75 -0.29
CA ASP A 194 5.85 14.10 -1.63
C ASP A 194 4.74 13.16 -2.11
N TYR A 195 4.84 11.87 -1.73
CA TYR A 195 3.80 10.89 -1.98
C TYR A 195 2.50 11.23 -1.25
N LEU A 196 2.61 11.57 0.04
CA LEU A 196 1.46 12.02 0.82
C LEU A 196 0.87 13.32 0.28
N ASP A 197 1.71 14.26 -0.16
CA ASP A 197 1.24 15.51 -0.76
C ASP A 197 0.48 15.27 -2.06
N ARG A 198 1.04 14.47 -2.98
CA ARG A 198 0.48 14.25 -4.32
C ARG A 198 -0.75 13.34 -4.30
N TYR A 199 -0.69 12.23 -3.55
CA TYR A 199 -1.69 11.16 -3.68
C TYR A 199 -2.62 11.01 -2.49
N ILE A 200 -2.12 11.15 -1.26
CA ILE A 200 -2.93 10.84 -0.06
C ILE A 200 -3.73 12.07 0.43
N CYS A 201 -3.05 13.20 0.62
CA CYS A 201 -3.62 14.41 1.22
C CYS A 201 -4.20 15.38 0.17
N ASN A 202 -4.37 14.93 -1.08
CA ASN A 202 -4.91 15.74 -2.18
C ASN A 202 -6.41 15.49 -2.43
N GLY A 203 -7.08 14.67 -1.60
CA GLY A 203 -8.51 14.40 -1.72
C GLY A 203 -8.87 13.54 -2.92
N LEU A 204 -7.96 12.66 -3.36
CA LEU A 204 -8.22 11.72 -4.43
C LEU A 204 -9.27 10.69 -4.00
N THR A 205 -10.04 10.23 -4.98
CA THR A 205 -11.02 9.16 -4.84
C THR A 205 -10.82 8.14 -5.95
N TYR A 206 -11.51 7.03 -5.85
CA TYR A 206 -11.63 6.04 -6.91
C TYR A 206 -13.03 5.43 -6.83
N GLU A 207 -13.49 4.85 -7.94
CA GLU A 207 -14.78 4.19 -8.00
C GLU A 207 -14.55 2.67 -8.02
N GLU A 208 -15.08 1.99 -7.00
CA GLU A 208 -15.16 0.52 -7.00
C GLU A 208 -16.31 0.09 -7.89
N GLU A 209 -16.04 -0.86 -8.76
CA GLU A 209 -17.04 -1.47 -9.60
C GLU A 209 -17.42 -2.85 -9.05
N PRO A 210 -18.67 -3.31 -9.25
CA PRO A 210 -19.06 -4.66 -8.87
C PRO A 210 -18.11 -5.68 -9.50
N ASN A 211 -17.46 -6.46 -8.64
CA ASN A 211 -16.66 -7.61 -9.04
C ASN A 211 -17.36 -8.87 -8.53
N ASP A 212 -17.79 -9.74 -9.43
CA ASP A 212 -18.43 -11.01 -9.07
C ASP A 212 -17.41 -12.07 -8.67
N GLU A 213 -16.13 -11.90 -9.05
CA GLU A 213 -15.07 -12.86 -8.77
C GLU A 213 -14.49 -12.74 -7.35
N ARG A 214 -14.69 -11.56 -6.70
CA ARG A 214 -14.26 -11.16 -5.34
C ARG A 214 -13.12 -12.02 -4.74
N ILE A 215 -11.88 -11.69 -5.10
CA ILE A 215 -10.71 -12.40 -4.55
C ILE A 215 -10.53 -12.15 -3.04
N PHE A 216 -10.87 -10.94 -2.58
CA PHE A 216 -10.93 -10.62 -1.15
C PHE A 216 -12.38 -10.49 -0.69
N VAL A 217 -12.72 -11.23 0.36
CA VAL A 217 -14.00 -11.16 1.08
C VAL A 217 -13.66 -11.13 2.57
N ALA A 218 -14.04 -10.06 3.27
CA ALA A 218 -13.65 -9.87 4.67
C ALA A 218 -14.22 -10.96 5.58
N GLU A 219 -15.41 -11.44 5.26
CA GLU A 219 -16.13 -12.50 5.99
C GLU A 219 -15.42 -13.85 5.92
N ASP A 220 -14.64 -14.08 4.86
CA ASP A 220 -13.89 -15.32 4.64
C ASP A 220 -12.43 -15.21 5.11
N PHE A 221 -12.05 -14.08 5.72
CA PHE A 221 -10.69 -13.86 6.18
C PHE A 221 -10.28 -14.93 7.21
N SER A 222 -9.16 -15.58 6.92
CA SER A 222 -8.45 -16.49 7.81
C SER A 222 -6.96 -16.21 7.65
N LEU A 223 -6.15 -16.58 8.66
CA LEU A 223 -4.69 -16.62 8.53
C LEU A 223 -4.15 -18.01 8.14
N HIS A 224 -4.93 -19.07 8.37
CA HIS A 224 -4.49 -20.43 8.07
C HIS A 224 -4.66 -20.76 6.58
N GLY A 225 -3.55 -21.09 5.92
CA GLY A 225 -3.54 -21.44 4.49
C GLY A 225 -3.76 -20.24 3.56
N THR A 226 -3.55 -19.04 4.08
CA THR A 226 -3.84 -17.74 3.49
C THR A 226 -2.75 -17.29 2.54
N LEU A 227 -1.50 -17.56 2.89
CA LEU A 227 -0.32 -17.26 2.07
C LEU A 227 0.31 -18.57 1.60
N ASP A 228 0.31 -18.81 0.28
CA ASP A 228 0.95 -19.96 -0.35
C ASP A 228 2.43 -19.63 -0.59
N TRP A 229 3.22 -19.68 0.49
CA TRP A 229 4.64 -19.36 0.47
C TRP A 229 5.45 -20.14 -0.59
N PRO A 230 5.23 -21.45 -0.82
CA PRO A 230 5.90 -22.17 -1.91
C PRO A 230 5.58 -21.62 -3.30
N TYR A 231 4.32 -21.21 -3.54
CA TYR A 231 3.95 -20.60 -4.80
C TYR A 231 4.54 -19.20 -4.98
N LEU A 232 4.48 -18.38 -3.94
CA LEU A 232 5.04 -17.03 -3.95
C LEU A 232 6.57 -17.06 -4.19
N ASP A 233 7.26 -18.06 -3.62
CA ASP A 233 8.69 -18.29 -3.88
C ASP A 233 8.95 -18.72 -5.32
N HIS A 234 8.12 -19.62 -5.88
CA HIS A 234 8.21 -19.99 -7.30
C HIS A 234 8.07 -18.79 -8.23
N LEU A 235 7.17 -17.85 -7.87
CA LEU A 235 7.04 -16.60 -8.60
C LEU A 235 8.31 -15.75 -8.46
N LYS A 236 9.02 -15.72 -7.34
CA LYS A 236 10.18 -14.81 -7.12
C LYS A 236 9.76 -13.34 -7.23
N LEU A 237 8.63 -13.00 -6.61
CA LEU A 237 8.07 -11.65 -6.64
C LEU A 237 9.01 -10.63 -6.02
N GLU A 238 9.09 -9.47 -6.67
CA GLU A 238 9.80 -8.29 -6.17
C GLU A 238 8.86 -7.06 -6.23
N VAL A 239 8.58 -6.47 -5.07
CA VAL A 239 7.75 -5.25 -4.92
C VAL A 239 8.66 -4.06 -4.65
N HIS A 240 8.43 -2.96 -5.37
CA HIS A 240 9.14 -1.70 -5.25
C HIS A 240 8.15 -0.60 -4.88
N PHE A 241 8.33 -0.01 -3.71
CA PHE A 241 7.64 1.24 -3.39
C PHE A 241 8.55 2.39 -3.78
N PHE A 242 8.13 3.24 -4.71
CA PHE A 242 8.93 4.40 -5.11
C PHE A 242 8.58 5.66 -4.36
#